data_AF-X1S1P0-F1
#
_entry.id   AF-X1S1P0-F1
#
_cell.length_a   1.000
_cell.length_b   1.000
_cell.length_c   1.000
_cell.angle_alpha   90.00
_cell.angle_beta   90.00
_cell.angle_gamma   90.00
#
_symmetry.space_group_name_H-M   'P 1'
#
loop_
_entity.id
_entity.type
_entity.pdbx_description
1 polymer ?
#
loop_
_entity_poly.entity_id
_entity_poly.type
_entity_poly.pdbx_seq_one_letter_code
_entity_poly.pdbx_strand_id
1 'polypeptide(L)'
;MMKEILTKISSYDLFNNLLPGVIFSVIIDKITIFNLLDHGVMIVLFISYFIGLIISRIGSLVIEPLLSKMKFIKYAPYAEYLKAEQKDPKIKILLEKNNMYRTMISLLVSILLVKLYEYGTINIEIINKLEVIIIISAIFNTIKVKNI
;
A
#
# COMPACT_ATOMS: atom_id res chain seq x y z
N MET A 1 2.88 -16.85 -20.71
CA MET A 1 2.86 -15.40 -20.42
C MET A 1 2.36 -15.04 -19.01
N MET A 2 1.05 -15.04 -18.70
CA MET A 2 0.57 -14.57 -17.38
C MET A 2 1.08 -15.42 -16.20
N LYS A 3 1.09 -16.75 -16.35
CA LYS A 3 1.65 -17.66 -15.36
C LYS A 3 3.14 -17.39 -15.09
N GLU A 4 3.92 -17.07 -16.13
CA GLU A 4 5.36 -16.78 -16.00
C GLU A 4 5.62 -15.46 -15.26
N ILE A 5 4.82 -14.42 -15.54
CA ILE A 5 4.90 -13.15 -14.82
C ILE A 5 4.53 -13.34 -13.35
N LEU A 6 3.43 -14.05 -13.07
CA LEU A 6 2.99 -14.34 -11.70
C LEU A 6 4.02 -15.17 -10.93
N THR A 7 4.68 -16.14 -11.58
CA THR A 7 5.75 -16.94 -10.94
C THR A 7 7.02 -16.14 -10.64
N LYS A 8 7.21 -14.96 -11.27
CA LYS A 8 8.33 -14.06 -10.99
C LYS A 8 8.03 -13.06 -9.86
N ILE A 9 6.77 -12.91 -9.47
CA ILE A 9 6.39 -12.07 -8.33
C ILE A 9 6.66 -12.85 -7.04
N SER A 10 7.43 -12.26 -6.13
CA SER A 10 7.68 -12.87 -4.83
C SER A 10 6.39 -12.97 -4.02
N SER A 11 6.28 -13.93 -3.11
CA SER A 11 5.13 -14.01 -2.19
C SER A 11 4.97 -12.69 -1.41
N TYR A 12 6.08 -12.07 -1.01
CA TYR A 12 6.05 -10.78 -0.33
C TYR A 12 5.41 -9.68 -1.20
N ASP A 13 5.81 -9.55 -2.46
CA ASP A 13 5.25 -8.56 -3.39
C ASP A 13 3.80 -8.86 -3.74
N LEU A 14 3.44 -10.15 -3.82
CA LEU A 14 2.06 -10.57 -4.04
C LEU A 14 1.17 -10.07 -2.90
N PHE A 15 1.54 -10.32 -1.64
CA PHE A 15 0.72 -9.99 -0.48
C PHE A 15 0.78 -8.52 -0.07
N ASN A 16 1.91 -7.83 -0.31
CA ASN A 16 2.06 -6.43 0.08
C ASN A 16 1.75 -5.45 -1.04
N ASN A 17 1.78 -5.86 -2.31
CA ASN A 17 1.52 -4.97 -3.44
C ASN A 17 0.32 -5.47 -4.25
N LEU A 18 0.40 -6.63 -4.90
CA LEU A 18 -0.67 -7.02 -5.84
C LEU A 18 -2.04 -7.20 -5.17
N LEU A 19 -2.08 -7.99 -4.10
CA LEU A 19 -3.32 -8.32 -3.37
C LEU A 19 -4.05 -7.08 -2.84
N PRO A 20 -3.41 -6.20 -2.03
CA PRO A 20 -4.10 -5.01 -1.52
C PRO A 20 -4.56 -4.09 -2.65
N GLY A 21 -3.78 -3.97 -3.72
CA GLY A 21 -4.18 -3.20 -4.89
C GLY A 21 -5.39 -3.76 -5.62
N VAL A 22 -5.47 -5.08 -5.80
CA VAL A 22 -6.64 -5.72 -6.41
C VAL A 22 -7.88 -5.53 -5.53
N ILE A 23 -7.75 -5.73 -4.21
CA ILE A 23 -8.86 -5.52 -3.28
C ILE A 23 -9.33 -4.07 -3.32
N PHE A 24 -8.40 -3.10 -3.31
CA PHE A 24 -8.71 -1.69 -3.45
C PHE A 24 -9.49 -1.41 -4.73
N SER A 25 -8.95 -1.82 -5.89
CA SER A 25 -9.56 -1.59 -7.20
C SER A 25 -10.98 -2.15 -7.26
N VAL A 26 -11.19 -3.39 -6.80
CA VAL A 26 -12.51 -4.04 -6.81
C VAL A 26 -13.50 -3.35 -5.88
N ILE A 27 -13.07 -2.89 -4.70
CA ILE A 27 -13.97 -2.22 -3.76
C ILE A 27 -14.34 -0.83 -4.29
N ILE A 28 -13.35 -0.04 -4.72
CA ILE A 28 -13.57 1.32 -5.24
C ILE A 28 -14.49 1.31 -6.46
N ASP A 29 -14.27 0.39 -7.41
CA ASP A 29 -15.11 0.22 -8.59
C ASP A 29 -16.57 -0.10 -8.25
N LYS A 30 -16.83 -0.76 -7.11
CA LYS A 30 -18.18 -1.09 -6.65
C LYS A 30 -18.88 0.01 -5.87
N ILE A 31 -18.13 0.82 -5.11
CA ILE A 31 -18.71 1.75 -4.13
C ILE A 31 -18.57 3.22 -4.52
N THR A 32 -17.89 3.51 -5.63
CA THR A 32 -17.65 4.86 -6.14
C THR A 32 -17.96 4.94 -7.63
N ILE A 33 -17.92 6.15 -8.20
CA ILE A 33 -18.04 6.42 -9.64
C ILE A 33 -16.77 6.08 -10.43
N PHE A 34 -15.66 5.70 -9.76
CA PHE A 34 -14.39 5.43 -10.43
C PHE A 34 -14.35 4.02 -11.02
N ASN A 35 -14.20 3.92 -12.35
CA ASN A 35 -14.10 2.63 -13.04
C ASN A 35 -12.63 2.21 -13.20
N LEU A 36 -12.11 1.46 -12.23
CA LEU A 36 -10.71 0.99 -12.24
C LEU A 36 -10.55 -0.35 -12.98
N LEU A 37 -11.65 -1.05 -13.24
CA LEU A 37 -11.65 -2.38 -13.85
C LEU A 37 -12.01 -2.38 -15.34
N ASP A 38 -12.33 -1.22 -15.94
CA ASP A 38 -12.73 -1.09 -17.35
C ASP A 38 -11.55 -1.16 -18.34
N HIS A 39 -10.69 -2.15 -18.15
CA HIS A 39 -9.49 -2.40 -18.94
C HIS A 39 -9.24 -3.91 -19.09
N GLY A 40 -8.37 -4.30 -20.00
CA GLY A 40 -7.93 -5.70 -20.12
C GLY A 40 -7.25 -6.19 -18.83
N VAL A 41 -7.43 -7.47 -18.50
CA VAL A 41 -6.94 -8.11 -17.25
C VAL A 41 -5.47 -7.79 -16.95
N MET A 42 -4.61 -7.79 -17.98
CA MET A 42 -3.19 -7.44 -17.81
C MET A 42 -3.00 -6.01 -17.31
N ILE A 43 -3.71 -5.04 -17.88
CA ILE A 43 -3.65 -3.63 -17.49
C ILE A 43 -4.18 -3.47 -16.06
N VAL A 44 -5.31 -4.10 -15.74
CA VAL A 44 -5.89 -4.09 -14.38
C VAL A 44 -4.90 -4.65 -13.35
N LEU A 45 -4.19 -5.73 -13.67
CA LEU A 45 -3.17 -6.30 -12.77
C LEU A 45 -2.00 -5.33 -12.55
N PHE A 46 -1.50 -4.67 -13.60
CA PHE A 46 -0.43 -3.67 -13.47
C PHE A 46 -0.87 -2.44 -12.67
N ILE A 47 -2.05 -1.90 -12.96
CA ILE A 47 -2.64 -0.78 -12.20
C ILE A 47 -2.81 -1.16 -10.74
N SER A 48 -3.38 -2.34 -10.48
CA SER A 48 -3.58 -2.85 -9.13
C SER A 48 -2.25 -3.03 -8.40
N TYR A 49 -1.24 -3.61 -9.04
CA TYR A 49 0.10 -3.71 -8.44
C TYR A 49 0.66 -2.34 -8.04
N PHE A 50 0.53 -1.34 -8.92
CA PHE A 50 1.00 0.02 -8.66
C PHE A 50 0.23 0.69 -7.51
N ILE A 51 -1.10 0.60 -7.50
CA ILE A 51 -1.94 1.08 -6.38
C ILE A 51 -1.52 0.41 -5.08
N GLY A 52 -1.30 -0.90 -5.10
CA GLY A 52 -0.84 -1.66 -3.95
C GLY A 52 0.52 -1.22 -3.43
N LEU A 53 1.48 -0.92 -4.31
CA LEU A 53 2.75 -0.30 -3.93
C LEU A 53 2.53 1.02 -3.18
N ILE A 54 1.62 1.87 -3.66
CA ILE A 54 1.27 3.14 -3.00
C ILE A 54 0.67 2.88 -1.62
N ILE A 55 -0.28 1.95 -1.51
CA ILE A 55 -0.91 1.58 -0.24
C ILE A 55 0.13 1.06 0.76
N SER A 56 1.05 0.22 0.32
CA SER A 56 2.17 -0.29 1.12
C SER A 56 3.06 0.86 1.65
N ARG A 57 3.32 1.88 0.82
CA ARG A 57 4.05 3.09 1.21
C ARG A 57 3.28 3.96 2.21
N ILE A 58 1.97 4.14 2.04
CA ILE A 58 1.12 4.80 3.05
C ILE A 58 1.25 4.06 4.38
N GLY A 59 1.30 2.73 4.34
CA GLY A 59 1.54 1.91 5.51
C GLY A 59 2.82 2.24 6.24
N SER A 60 3.96 2.27 5.56
CA SER A 60 5.24 2.53 6.22
C SER A 60 5.47 4.00 6.59
N LEU A 61 4.90 4.94 5.84
CA LEU A 61 5.16 6.37 5.99
C LEU A 61 4.15 7.10 6.88
N VAL A 62 2.93 6.58 6.96
CA VAL A 62 1.82 7.21 7.69
C VAL A 62 1.35 6.30 8.82
N ILE A 63 0.91 5.08 8.49
CA ILE A 63 0.28 4.19 9.48
C ILE A 63 1.29 3.74 10.55
N GLU A 64 2.47 3.29 10.14
CA GLU A 64 3.52 2.84 11.08
C GLU A 64 3.96 3.95 12.06
N PRO A 65 4.32 5.16 11.60
CA PRO A 65 4.69 6.24 12.52
C PRO A 65 3.54 6.66 13.44
N LEU A 66 2.28 6.64 12.97
CA LEU A 66 1.11 6.94 13.79
C LEU A 66 0.91 5.89 14.90
N LEU A 67 0.91 4.60 14.54
CA LEU A 67 0.76 3.51 15.51
C LEU A 67 1.90 3.48 16.53
N SER A 68 3.12 3.82 16.10
CA SER A 68 4.29 3.94 16.97
C SER A 68 4.14 5.09 17.96
N LYS A 69 3.71 6.28 17.50
CA LYS A 69 3.42 7.45 18.36
C LYS A 69 2.32 7.15 19.39
N MET A 70 1.31 6.37 18.99
CA MET A 70 0.24 5.91 19.88
C MET A 70 0.67 4.75 20.80
N LYS A 71 1.92 4.28 20.71
CA LYS A 71 2.48 3.16 21.49
C LYS A 71 1.76 1.82 21.28
N PHE A 72 1.03 1.66 20.18
CA PHE A 72 0.41 0.38 19.79
C PHE A 72 1.44 -0.63 19.29
N ILE A 73 2.53 -0.16 18.70
CA ILE A 73 3.63 -0.99 18.21
C ILE A 73 4.95 -0.53 18.83
N LYS A 74 5.89 -1.48 19.00
CA LYS A 74 7.23 -1.24 19.51
C LYS A 74 8.25 -1.77 18.51
N TYR A 75 9.31 -1.01 18.31
CA TYR A 75 10.40 -1.39 17.42
C TYR A 75 11.59 -1.89 18.21
N ALA A 76 12.14 -3.01 17.76
CA ALA A 76 13.45 -3.47 18.18
C ALA A 76 14.53 -2.87 17.26
N PRO A 77 15.75 -2.62 17.77
CA PRO A 77 16.89 -2.27 16.94
C PRO A 77 17.14 -3.30 15.83
N TYR A 78 17.52 -2.84 14.63
CA TYR A 78 17.77 -3.72 13.48
C TYR A 78 18.86 -4.77 13.77
N ALA A 79 19.87 -4.43 14.56
CA ALA A 79 20.91 -5.36 14.97
C ALA A 79 20.36 -6.55 15.79
N GLU A 80 19.30 -6.32 16.59
CA GLU A 80 18.63 -7.40 17.34
C GLU A 80 17.79 -8.27 16.41
N TYR A 81 17.13 -7.67 15.40
CA TYR A 81 16.46 -8.42 14.34
C TYR A 81 17.43 -9.38 13.64
N LEU A 82 18.62 -8.91 13.23
CA LEU A 82 19.60 -9.76 12.53
C LEU A 82 20.04 -10.96 13.39
N LYS A 83 20.30 -10.74 14.68
CA LYS A 83 20.64 -11.82 15.62
C LYS A 83 19.48 -12.81 15.79
N ALA A 84 18.25 -12.31 15.87
CA ALA A 84 17.06 -13.13 16.02
C ALA A 84 16.76 -13.96 14.76
N GLU A 85 16.87 -13.37 13.56
CA GLU A 85 16.67 -14.04 12.28
C GLU A 85 17.69 -15.16 12.06
N GLN A 86 18.96 -14.94 12.42
CA GLN A 86 20.00 -15.99 12.34
C GLN A 86 19.68 -17.18 13.24
N LYS A 87 19.03 -16.95 14.39
CA LYS A 87 18.65 -18.00 15.34
C LYS A 87 17.34 -18.70 14.96
N ASP A 88 16.37 -17.95 14.42
CA ASP A 88 15.08 -18.46 13.95
C ASP A 88 14.64 -17.75 12.66
N PRO A 89 14.74 -18.41 11.49
CA PRO A 89 14.28 -17.86 10.21
C PRO A 89 12.79 -17.50 10.16
N LYS A 90 11.95 -18.02 11.08
CA LYS A 90 10.53 -17.63 11.14
C LYS A 90 10.34 -16.17 11.52
N ILE A 91 11.32 -15.53 12.16
CA ILE A 91 11.28 -14.10 12.50
C ILE A 91 11.11 -13.24 11.24
N LYS A 92 11.78 -13.59 10.13
CA LYS A 92 11.60 -12.93 8.84
C LYS A 92 10.15 -13.05 8.35
N ILE A 93 9.59 -14.25 8.40
CA ILE A 93 8.20 -14.52 7.98
C ILE A 93 7.20 -13.72 8.83
N LEU A 94 7.44 -13.63 10.14
CA LEU A 94 6.60 -12.84 11.04
C LEU A 94 6.69 -11.34 10.75
N LEU A 95 7.88 -10.83 10.43
CA LEU A 95 8.08 -9.45 10.00
C LEU A 95 7.34 -9.16 8.69
N GLU A 96 7.44 -10.06 7.71
CA GLU A 96 6.71 -9.95 6.44
C GLU A 96 5.19 -9.96 6.65
N LYS A 97 4.67 -10.81 7.56
CA LYS A 97 3.26 -10.80 7.97
C LYS A 97 2.84 -9.50 8.67
N ASN A 98 3.70 -8.94 9.52
CA ASN A 98 3.43 -7.67 10.18
C ASN A 98 3.30 -6.54 9.15
N ASN A 99 4.20 -6.50 8.15
CA ASN A 99 4.10 -5.56 7.04
C ASN A 99 2.78 -5.75 6.27
N MET A 100 2.36 -6.99 6.01
CA MET A 100 1.08 -7.28 5.36
C MET A 100 -0.10 -6.72 6.16
N TYR A 101 -0.17 -6.95 7.48
CA TYR A 101 -1.25 -6.39 8.31
C TYR A 101 -1.28 -4.87 8.28
N ARG A 102 -0.12 -4.22 8.35
CA ARG A 102 -0.01 -2.77 8.23
C ARG A 102 -0.51 -2.27 6.87
N THR A 103 -0.15 -2.97 5.80
CA THR A 103 -0.65 -2.67 4.45
C THR A 103 -2.16 -2.82 4.37
N MET A 104 -2.76 -3.82 5.03
CA MET A 104 -4.22 -3.98 5.09
C MET A 104 -4.91 -2.85 5.87
N ILE A 105 -4.32 -2.35 6.96
CA ILE A 105 -4.83 -1.14 7.64
C ILE A 105 -4.80 0.05 6.68
N SER A 106 -3.69 0.20 5.95
CA SER A 106 -3.51 1.28 4.97
C SER A 106 -4.51 1.20 3.84
N LEU A 107 -4.81 -0.01 3.37
CA LEU A 107 -5.84 -0.28 2.37
C LEU A 107 -7.21 0.24 2.84
N LEU A 108 -7.62 -0.12 4.07
CA LEU A 108 -8.91 0.32 4.63
C LEU A 108 -8.97 1.85 4.78
N VAL A 109 -7.88 2.47 5.26
CA VAL A 109 -7.78 3.93 5.36
C VAL A 109 -7.85 4.58 3.98
N SER A 110 -7.13 4.06 2.98
CA SER A 110 -7.16 4.59 1.62
C SER A 110 -8.55 4.49 0.97
N ILE A 111 -9.26 3.38 1.18
CA ILE A 111 -10.65 3.23 0.69
C ILE A 111 -11.55 4.30 1.32
N LEU A 112 -11.44 4.49 2.65
CA LEU A 112 -12.21 5.51 3.36
C LEU A 112 -11.89 6.91 2.82
N LEU A 113 -10.61 7.23 2.60
CA LEU A 113 -10.19 8.53 2.07
C LEU A 113 -10.75 8.80 0.68
N VAL A 114 -10.72 7.81 -0.22
CA VAL A 114 -11.31 7.96 -1.56
C VAL A 114 -12.83 8.15 -1.49
N LYS A 115 -13.52 7.42 -0.60
CA LYS A 115 -14.97 7.59 -0.43
C LYS A 115 -15.33 8.97 0.12
N LEU A 116 -14.56 9.47 1.08
CA LEU A 116 -14.72 10.83 1.61
C LEU A 116 -14.41 11.89 0.56
N TYR A 117 -13.40 11.65 -0.27
CA TYR A 117 -13.06 12.52 -1.38
C TYR A 117 -14.21 12.62 -2.40
N GLU A 118 -14.73 11.48 -2.86
CA GLU A 118 -15.89 11.45 -3.76
C GLU A 118 -17.11 12.18 -3.17
N TYR A 119 -17.40 11.95 -1.88
CA TYR A 119 -18.47 12.66 -1.20
C TYR A 119 -18.21 14.17 -1.16
N GLY A 120 -16.96 14.58 -0.95
CA GLY A 120 -16.55 15.99 -0.94
C GLY A 120 -16.66 16.66 -2.30
N THR A 121 -16.26 15.99 -3.39
CA THR A 121 -16.30 16.57 -4.75
C THR A 121 -17.68 16.72 -5.32
N ILE A 122 -18.60 15.79 -5.03
CA ILE A 122 -20.01 15.91 -5.41
C ILE A 122 -20.64 17.16 -4.76
N ASN A 123 -20.16 17.55 -3.57
CA ASN A 123 -20.70 18.68 -2.81
C ASN A 123 -19.91 19.98 -2.95
N ILE A 124 -18.69 19.95 -3.51
CA ILE A 124 -17.77 21.11 -3.59
C ILE A 124 -17.08 21.10 -4.97
N GLU A 125 -17.48 22.00 -5.87
CA GLU A 125 -17.05 22.13 -7.28
C GLU A 125 -15.53 22.37 -7.54
N ILE A 126 -14.65 22.33 -6.53
CA ILE A 126 -13.31 22.96 -6.62
C ILE A 126 -12.14 21.99 -6.89
N ILE A 127 -12.30 20.66 -6.83
CA ILE A 127 -11.15 19.76 -6.87
C ILE A 127 -11.16 18.91 -8.14
N ASN A 128 -10.54 19.37 -9.24
CA ASN A 128 -10.40 18.54 -10.44
C ASN A 128 -9.03 18.60 -11.14
N LYS A 129 -7.99 19.24 -10.56
CA LYS A 129 -6.64 19.29 -11.19
C LYS A 129 -5.43 19.06 -10.28
N LEU A 130 -5.58 19.08 -8.96
CA LEU A 130 -4.45 19.00 -8.01
C LEU A 130 -4.08 17.56 -7.60
N GLU A 131 -4.95 16.59 -7.83
CA GLU A 131 -4.88 15.28 -7.15
C GLU A 131 -3.75 14.38 -7.61
N VAL A 132 -3.60 14.21 -8.93
CA VAL A 132 -2.60 13.30 -9.50
C VAL A 132 -1.18 13.81 -9.19
N ILE A 133 -1.00 15.14 -9.17
CA ILE A 133 0.29 15.78 -8.87
C ILE A 133 0.64 15.66 -7.38
N ILE A 134 -0.32 15.80 -6.45
CA ILE A 134 -0.09 15.62 -5.02
C ILE A 134 0.25 14.15 -4.69
N ILE A 135 -0.46 13.18 -5.28
CA ILE A 135 -0.18 11.77 -5.04
C ILE A 135 1.20 11.37 -5.57
N ILE A 136 1.56 11.79 -6.79
CA ILE A 136 2.88 11.52 -7.38
C ILE A 136 3.98 12.25 -6.58
N SER A 137 3.79 13.52 -6.22
CA SER A 137 4.80 14.28 -5.45
C SER A 137 4.97 13.78 -4.02
N ALA A 138 3.93 13.23 -3.37
CA ALA A 138 4.04 12.59 -2.07
C ALA A 138 4.83 11.26 -2.13
N ILE A 139 4.67 10.50 -3.23
CA ILE A 139 5.47 9.29 -3.49
C ILE A 139 6.94 9.64 -3.75
N PHE A 140 7.24 10.74 -4.47
CA PHE A 140 8.63 11.16 -4.73
C PHE A 140 9.31 11.81 -3.51
N ASN A 141 8.60 12.59 -2.69
CA ASN A 141 9.18 13.27 -1.51
C ASN A 141 9.57 12.33 -0.37
N THR A 142 9.18 11.05 -0.43
CA THR A 142 9.51 10.05 0.58
C THR A 142 10.75 9.22 0.22
N ILE A 143 11.36 9.48 -0.93
CA ILE A 143 12.75 9.12 -1.24
C ILE A 143 13.68 10.15 -0.57
N LYS A 144 13.66 10.23 0.77
CA LYS A 144 14.84 10.72 1.48
C LYS A 144 15.83 9.57 1.50
N VAL A 145 16.84 9.65 0.64
CA VAL A 145 18.07 8.87 0.77
C VAL A 145 18.53 9.05 2.20
N LYS A 146 18.44 7.97 2.98
CA LYS A 146 19.04 7.90 4.30
C LYS A 146 20.54 7.88 4.02
N ASN A 147 21.17 9.05 4.06
CA ASN A 147 22.63 9.11 4.09
C ASN A 147 23.09 8.25 5.27
N ILE A 148 24.01 7.37 4.95
CA ILE A 148 24.65 6.37 5.80
C ILE A 148 25.10 6.99 7.12
#